data_AF-A0A932H3J4-F1
#
_entry.id   AF-A0A932H3J4-F1
#
_cell.length_a   1.000
_cell.length_b   1.000
_cell.length_c   1.000
_cell.angle_alpha   90.00
_cell.angle_beta   90.00
_cell.angle_gamma   90.00
#
_symmetry.space_group_name_H-M   'P 1'
#
loop_
_entity.id
_entity.type
_entity.pdbx_description
1 polymer ?
#
loop_
_entity_poly.entity_id
_entity_poly.type
_entity_poly.pdbx_seq_one_letter_code
_entity_poly.pdbx_strand_id
1 'polypeptide(L)'
;MNPAAKRAAILIAELMIFFMVTAFTTYFISHAAALTYAQGETPPAPFPVIAYDGDRDRPAPKHYTVVPWSEWEGFAAKRPGASLLLPERSGRIQLPDGSEASFTAAQDSESRQSVELKWTGGNGEQHVRYVAQARSAEPRYYRTVTANTFMLGAVVGFVAGLLVGRVLRRRWLAQTGFYAPPAPK
;
A
#
# COMPACT_ATOMS: atom_id res chain seq x y z
N MET A 1 -25.08 -4.25 35.78
CA MET A 1 -23.89 -3.86 35.00
C MET A 1 -23.64 -2.36 35.17
N ASN A 2 -22.44 -1.97 35.61
CA ASN A 2 -22.08 -0.59 35.96
C ASN A 2 -22.16 0.37 34.72
N PRO A 3 -22.77 1.56 34.81
CA PRO A 3 -22.83 2.53 33.70
C PRO A 3 -21.44 3.00 33.22
N ALA A 4 -20.43 3.07 34.08
CA ALA A 4 -19.05 3.37 33.67
C ALA A 4 -18.47 2.25 32.78
N ALA A 5 -18.67 0.99 33.16
CA ALA A 5 -18.26 -0.17 32.36
C ALA A 5 -19.00 -0.21 31.00
N LYS A 6 -20.29 0.16 30.96
CA LYS A 6 -21.02 0.33 29.69
C LYS A 6 -20.40 1.42 28.80
N ARG A 7 -20.05 2.57 29.37
CA ARG A 7 -19.39 3.67 28.61
C ARG A 7 -18.02 3.25 28.08
N ALA A 8 -17.22 2.53 28.88
CA ALA A 8 -15.94 1.99 28.44
C ALA A 8 -16.08 0.97 27.29
N ALA A 9 -17.01 0.01 27.41
CA ALA A 9 -17.28 -0.96 26.35
C ALA A 9 -17.76 -0.30 25.04
N ILE A 10 -18.56 0.76 25.14
CA ILE A 10 -18.98 1.58 24.00
C ILE A 10 -17.78 2.27 23.34
N LEU A 11 -16.90 2.91 24.13
CA LEU A 11 -15.70 3.58 23.60
C LEU A 11 -14.74 2.58 22.91
N ILE A 12 -14.58 1.38 23.48
CA ILE A 12 -13.79 0.30 22.85
C ILE A 12 -14.40 -0.10 21.50
N ALA A 13 -15.72 -0.27 21.41
CA ALA A 13 -16.39 -0.58 20.15
C ALA A 13 -16.29 0.57 19.12
N GLU A 14 -16.44 1.83 19.55
CA GLU A 14 -16.25 3.03 18.73
C GLU A 14 -14.83 3.08 18.14
N LEU A 15 -13.80 2.80 18.97
CA LEU A 15 -12.40 2.76 18.55
C LEU A 15 -12.07 1.58 17.62
N MET A 16 -12.54 0.37 17.93
CA MET A 16 -12.33 -0.80 17.06
C MET A 16 -12.93 -0.58 15.67
N ILE A 17 -14.14 -0.01 15.59
CA ILE A 17 -14.80 0.30 14.33
C ILE A 17 -14.08 1.43 13.61
N PHE A 18 -13.65 2.48 14.32
CA PHE A 18 -12.81 3.53 13.76
C PHE A 18 -11.56 2.97 13.08
N PHE A 19 -10.75 2.16 13.79
CA PHE A 19 -9.52 1.61 13.23
C PHE A 19 -9.78 0.63 12.07
N MET A 20 -10.75 -0.28 12.22
CA MET A 20 -11.09 -1.27 11.18
C MET A 20 -11.61 -0.60 9.90
N VAL A 21 -12.53 0.35 10.02
CA VAL A 21 -13.07 1.07 8.86
C VAL A 21 -12.01 1.99 8.24
N THR A 22 -11.17 2.65 9.05
CA THR A 22 -10.05 3.45 8.54
C THR A 22 -9.09 2.59 7.71
N ALA A 23 -8.61 1.47 8.26
CA ALA A 23 -7.68 0.58 7.59
C ALA A 23 -8.28 0.00 6.29
N PHE A 24 -9.52 -0.49 6.34
CA PHE A 24 -10.22 -1.00 5.15
C PHE A 24 -10.44 0.09 4.09
N THR A 25 -10.82 1.30 4.49
CA THR A 25 -11.12 2.40 3.56
C THR A 25 -9.84 2.93 2.91
N THR A 26 -8.77 3.15 3.67
CA THR A 26 -7.45 3.53 3.13
C THR A 26 -6.90 2.44 2.20
N TYR A 27 -7.01 1.16 2.59
CA TYR A 27 -6.69 0.03 1.71
C TYR A 27 -7.48 0.11 0.41
N PHE A 28 -8.82 0.23 0.47
CA PHE A 28 -9.69 0.29 -0.70
C PHE A 28 -9.37 1.47 -1.61
N ILE A 29 -9.28 2.70 -1.08
CA ILE A 29 -8.92 3.90 -1.85
C ILE A 29 -7.56 3.68 -2.54
N SER A 30 -6.56 3.14 -1.83
CA SER A 30 -5.23 2.93 -2.42
C SER A 30 -5.23 1.90 -3.57
N HIS A 31 -6.13 0.90 -3.56
CA HIS A 31 -6.29 -0.04 -4.67
C HIS A 31 -7.12 0.56 -5.82
N ALA A 32 -8.18 1.31 -5.51
CA ALA A 32 -8.99 2.01 -6.51
C ALA A 32 -8.23 3.14 -7.22
N ALA A 33 -7.23 3.74 -6.56
CA ALA A 33 -6.31 4.74 -7.11
C ALA A 33 -5.01 4.14 -7.67
N ALA A 34 -4.88 2.81 -7.75
CA ALA A 34 -3.75 2.18 -8.40
C ALA A 34 -3.90 2.28 -9.92
N LEU A 35 -2.85 2.76 -10.61
CA LEU A 35 -2.76 2.66 -12.06
C LEU A 35 -2.55 1.19 -12.42
N THR A 36 -3.57 0.54 -12.96
CA THR A 36 -3.50 -0.83 -13.48
C THR A 36 -3.29 -0.81 -14.99
N TYR A 37 -2.45 -1.72 -15.48
CA TYR A 37 -2.03 -1.79 -16.88
C TYR A 37 -2.51 -3.10 -17.53
N ALA A 38 -2.81 -3.06 -18.82
CA ALA A 38 -3.25 -4.24 -19.56
C ALA A 38 -2.08 -5.18 -19.86
N GLN A 39 -2.36 -6.49 -19.93
CA GLN A 39 -1.32 -7.48 -20.18
C GLN A 39 -0.77 -7.35 -21.60
N GLY A 40 0.54 -7.08 -21.69
CA GLY A 40 1.24 -6.85 -22.97
C GLY A 40 1.49 -5.38 -23.29
N GLU A 41 1.01 -4.44 -22.47
CA GLU A 41 1.44 -3.05 -22.57
C GLU A 41 2.93 -2.90 -22.22
N THR A 42 3.61 -1.95 -22.86
CA THR A 42 4.93 -1.49 -22.42
C THR A 42 4.78 -0.58 -21.19
N PRO A 43 5.72 -0.62 -20.21
CA PRO A 43 5.69 0.30 -19.08
C PRO A 43 5.77 1.76 -19.56
N PRO A 44 5.05 2.71 -18.94
CA PRO A 44 5.23 4.12 -19.26
C PRO A 44 6.63 4.58 -18.84
N ALA A 45 7.20 5.56 -19.56
CA ALA A 45 8.58 6.04 -19.37
C ALA A 45 9.08 6.17 -17.89
N PRO A 46 8.34 6.81 -16.95
CA PRO A 46 8.79 6.95 -15.56
C PRO A 46 8.58 5.71 -14.68
N PHE A 47 8.10 4.58 -15.21
CA PHE A 47 7.84 3.37 -14.43
C PHE A 47 9.17 2.76 -13.93
N PRO A 48 9.37 2.58 -12.62
CA PRO A 48 10.65 2.11 -12.10
C PRO A 48 10.79 0.59 -12.23
N VAL A 49 11.93 0.14 -12.75
CA VAL A 49 12.32 -1.27 -12.82
C VAL A 49 13.67 -1.49 -12.13
N ILE A 50 13.88 -2.69 -11.60
CA ILE A 50 15.14 -3.09 -10.95
C ILE A 50 16.02 -3.74 -12.03
N ALA A 51 17.07 -3.04 -12.42
CA ALA A 51 18.14 -3.61 -13.22
C ALA A 51 19.11 -4.36 -12.30
N TYR A 52 19.32 -5.65 -12.57
CA TYR A 52 20.46 -6.40 -12.07
C TYR A 52 21.63 -6.26 -13.06
N ASP A 53 22.82 -5.98 -12.55
CA ASP A 53 24.03 -5.65 -13.31
C ASP A 53 25.01 -6.84 -13.44
N GLY A 54 24.70 -7.98 -12.82
CA GLY A 54 25.47 -9.21 -12.91
C GLY A 54 24.82 -10.27 -13.81
N ASP A 55 25.55 -11.37 -14.01
CA ASP A 55 25.01 -12.63 -14.53
C ASP A 55 24.10 -13.27 -13.47
N ARG A 56 22.85 -13.61 -13.85
CA ARG A 56 21.86 -14.25 -12.96
C ARG A 56 22.36 -15.60 -12.43
N ASP A 57 23.13 -16.32 -13.24
CA ASP A 57 23.65 -17.65 -12.90
C ASP A 57 24.98 -17.58 -12.12
N ARG A 58 25.57 -16.37 -12.00
CA ARG A 58 26.78 -16.09 -11.23
C ARG A 58 26.62 -14.79 -10.43
N PRO A 59 25.69 -14.74 -9.46
CA PRO A 59 25.28 -13.49 -8.85
C PRO A 59 26.39 -12.84 -8.00
N ALA A 60 26.90 -11.71 -8.47
CA ALA A 60 27.71 -10.79 -7.69
C ALA A 60 26.83 -10.05 -6.65
N PRO A 61 27.24 -9.99 -5.36
CA PRO A 61 26.46 -9.33 -4.32
C PRO A 61 26.41 -7.81 -4.53
N LYS A 62 25.21 -7.22 -4.36
CA LYS A 62 24.94 -5.76 -4.44
C LYS A 62 25.14 -5.11 -5.82
N HIS A 63 24.67 -5.77 -6.88
CA HIS A 63 24.65 -5.25 -8.25
C HIS A 63 23.23 -4.88 -8.72
N TYR A 64 22.48 -4.12 -7.90
CA TYR A 64 21.12 -3.66 -8.23
C TYR A 64 21.06 -2.14 -8.42
N THR A 65 20.38 -1.70 -9.48
CA THR A 65 20.06 -0.29 -9.73
C THR A 65 18.59 -0.16 -10.08
N VAL A 66 17.85 0.74 -9.42
CA VAL A 66 16.49 1.11 -9.90
C VAL A 66 16.63 2.17 -10.99
N VAL A 67 16.05 1.92 -12.15
CA VAL A 67 16.05 2.85 -13.29
C VAL A 67 14.62 3.11 -13.78
N PRO A 68 14.31 4.30 -14.31
CA PRO A 68 13.10 4.52 -15.10
C PRO A 68 13.10 3.62 -16.34
N TRP A 69 11.92 3.15 -16.77
CA TRP A 69 11.78 2.33 -17.97
C TRP A 69 12.37 3.00 -19.22
N SER A 70 12.24 4.32 -19.37
CA SER A 70 12.85 5.08 -20.48
C SER A 70 14.38 5.09 -20.48
N GLU A 71 15.03 4.75 -19.38
CA GLU A 71 16.49 4.68 -19.28
C GLU A 71 17.03 3.25 -19.39
N TRP A 72 16.15 2.23 -19.31
CA TRP A 72 16.53 0.82 -19.31
C TRP A 72 17.36 0.42 -20.55
N GLU A 73 16.93 0.80 -21.76
CA GLU A 73 17.68 0.48 -22.98
C GLU A 73 19.07 1.12 -22.99
N GLY A 74 19.18 2.37 -22.53
CA GLY A 74 20.46 3.08 -22.41
C GLY A 74 21.37 2.52 -21.30
N PHE A 75 20.81 1.92 -20.26
CA PHE A 75 21.55 1.17 -19.24
C PHE A 75 22.03 -0.17 -19.80
N ALA A 76 21.12 -0.95 -20.39
CA ALA A 76 21.40 -2.26 -20.99
C ALA A 76 22.42 -2.21 -22.13
N ALA A 77 22.40 -1.16 -22.96
CA ALA A 77 23.39 -0.96 -24.03
C ALA A 77 24.80 -0.70 -23.48
N LYS A 78 24.92 0.03 -22.36
CA LYS A 78 26.21 0.25 -21.67
C LYS A 78 26.68 -0.99 -20.91
N ARG A 79 25.76 -1.89 -20.55
CA ARG A 79 25.98 -3.03 -19.65
C ARG A 79 25.38 -4.31 -20.26
N PRO A 80 26.08 -4.96 -21.21
CA PRO A 80 25.54 -6.11 -21.94
C PRO A 80 25.08 -7.29 -21.06
N GLY A 81 25.66 -7.47 -19.87
CA GLY A 81 25.22 -8.49 -18.90
C GLY A 81 23.94 -8.17 -18.13
N ALA A 82 23.46 -6.91 -18.16
CA ALA A 82 22.36 -6.47 -17.30
C ALA A 82 21.02 -7.14 -17.64
N SER A 83 20.27 -7.52 -16.61
CA SER A 83 18.96 -8.18 -16.73
C SER A 83 17.93 -7.58 -15.79
N LEU A 84 16.64 -7.75 -16.09
CA LEU A 84 15.54 -7.45 -15.16
C LEU A 84 15.13 -8.68 -14.33
N LEU A 85 15.70 -9.86 -14.65
CA LEU A 85 15.52 -11.08 -13.86
C LEU A 85 16.50 -11.06 -12.69
N LEU A 86 15.96 -11.10 -11.47
CA LEU A 86 16.70 -10.96 -10.24
C LEU A 86 17.11 -12.34 -9.69
N PRO A 87 18.37 -12.52 -9.24
CA PRO A 87 18.83 -13.79 -8.69
C PRO A 87 18.23 -14.07 -7.29
N GLU A 88 18.01 -13.02 -6.49
CA GLU A 88 17.41 -13.14 -5.16
C GLU A 88 15.87 -13.03 -5.22
N ARG A 89 15.18 -13.84 -4.40
CA ARG A 89 13.71 -13.79 -4.29
C ARG A 89 13.18 -12.59 -3.51
N SER A 90 14.02 -11.92 -2.74
CA SER A 90 13.67 -10.75 -1.94
C SER A 90 14.94 -10.09 -1.40
N GLY A 91 14.96 -8.77 -1.31
CA GLY A 91 16.09 -8.04 -0.78
C GLY A 91 15.76 -6.57 -0.51
N ARG A 92 16.80 -5.78 -0.25
CA ARG A 92 16.71 -4.32 -0.13
C ARG A 92 17.75 -3.64 -1.01
N ILE A 93 17.40 -2.49 -1.56
CA ILE A 93 18.20 -1.73 -2.53
C ILE A 93 18.08 -0.23 -2.20
N GLN A 94 19.16 0.53 -2.42
CA GLN A 94 19.09 1.98 -2.31
C GLN A 94 18.50 2.57 -3.59
N LEU A 95 17.59 3.53 -3.45
CA LEU A 95 17.08 4.33 -4.54
C LEU A 95 18.02 5.52 -4.85
N PRO A 96 17.97 6.09 -6.07
CA PRO A 96 18.80 7.25 -6.43
C PRO A 96 18.58 8.51 -5.58
N ASP A 97 17.42 8.61 -4.90
CA ASP A 97 17.11 9.69 -3.95
C ASP A 97 17.66 9.46 -2.53
N GLY A 98 18.34 8.33 -2.30
CA GLY A 98 18.88 7.93 -1.01
C GLY A 98 17.90 7.19 -0.11
N SER A 99 16.65 6.96 -0.51
CA SER A 99 15.69 6.12 0.25
C SER A 99 16.00 4.62 0.11
N GLU A 100 15.53 3.81 1.06
CA GLU A 100 15.64 2.34 0.99
C GLU A 100 14.35 1.74 0.42
N ALA A 101 14.49 0.87 -0.58
CA ALA A 101 13.40 0.09 -1.14
C ALA A 101 13.56 -1.40 -0.83
N SER A 102 12.44 -2.06 -0.57
CA SER A 102 12.34 -3.51 -0.43
C SER A 102 11.73 -4.11 -1.69
N PHE A 103 12.21 -5.28 -2.11
CA PHE A 103 11.66 -5.99 -3.26
C PHE A 103 11.34 -7.46 -2.94
N THR A 104 10.44 -8.04 -3.73
CA THR A 104 10.11 -9.47 -3.73
C THR A 104 9.90 -9.92 -5.18
N ALA A 105 10.49 -11.05 -5.56
CA ALA A 105 10.63 -11.48 -6.95
C ALA A 105 10.24 -12.95 -7.07
N ALA A 106 8.94 -13.20 -7.26
CA ALA A 106 8.38 -14.53 -7.41
C ALA A 106 8.62 -15.05 -8.84
N GLN A 107 9.05 -16.30 -8.98
CA GLN A 107 9.34 -16.87 -10.28
C GLN A 107 8.07 -17.49 -10.90
N ASP A 108 7.67 -16.98 -12.07
CA ASP A 108 6.49 -17.44 -12.80
C ASP A 108 6.86 -18.54 -13.82
N SER A 109 8.09 -18.50 -14.34
CA SER A 109 8.70 -19.52 -15.21
C SER A 109 10.23 -19.35 -15.25
N GLU A 110 10.97 -20.11 -16.05
CA GLU A 110 12.43 -19.94 -16.19
C GLU A 110 12.82 -18.52 -16.64
N SER A 111 12.06 -17.94 -17.59
CA SER A 111 12.32 -16.66 -18.23
C SER A 111 11.43 -15.50 -17.75
N ARG A 112 10.49 -15.72 -16.82
CA ARG A 112 9.55 -14.70 -16.32
C ARG A 112 9.46 -14.68 -14.79
N GLN A 113 9.46 -13.49 -14.21
CA GLN A 113 9.47 -13.27 -12.76
C GLN A 113 8.54 -12.11 -12.38
N SER A 114 7.52 -12.36 -11.56
CA SER A 114 6.68 -11.33 -10.97
C SER A 114 7.46 -10.58 -9.87
N VAL A 115 7.94 -9.38 -10.20
CA VAL A 115 8.66 -8.49 -9.27
C VAL A 115 7.70 -7.47 -8.67
N GLU A 116 7.74 -7.34 -7.34
CA GLU A 116 7.09 -6.29 -6.57
C GLU A 116 8.14 -5.46 -5.83
N LEU A 117 8.01 -4.13 -5.87
CA LEU A 117 8.92 -3.14 -5.29
C LEU A 117 8.13 -2.18 -4.39
N LYS A 118 8.62 -1.96 -3.15
CA LYS A 118 7.96 -1.20 -2.09
C LYS A 118 8.94 -0.29 -1.36
N TRP A 119 8.66 1.01 -1.31
CA TRP A 119 9.50 2.02 -0.65
C TRP A 119 8.68 3.18 -0.09
N THR A 120 9.29 3.98 0.78
CA THR A 120 8.68 5.20 1.32
C THR A 120 9.46 6.41 0.82
N GLY A 121 8.90 7.12 -0.16
CA GLY A 121 9.45 8.37 -0.68
C GLY A 121 8.78 9.60 -0.06
N GLY A 122 9.21 10.79 -0.45
CA GLY A 122 8.66 12.07 0.06
C GLY A 122 7.15 12.27 -0.16
N ASN A 123 6.56 11.56 -1.12
CA ASN A 123 5.12 11.60 -1.43
C ASN A 123 4.30 10.49 -0.73
N GLY A 124 4.94 9.64 0.08
CA GLY A 124 4.31 8.51 0.77
C GLY A 124 4.84 7.14 0.32
N GLU A 125 4.09 6.09 0.62
CA GLU A 125 4.48 4.71 0.36
C GLU A 125 4.15 4.32 -1.09
N GLN A 126 5.16 3.93 -1.87
CA GLN A 126 5.04 3.60 -3.28
C GLN A 126 5.20 2.10 -3.50
N HIS A 127 4.28 1.54 -4.29
CA HIS A 127 4.09 0.10 -4.52
C HIS A 127 3.98 -0.15 -6.02
N VAL A 128 4.91 -0.93 -6.57
CA VAL A 128 4.98 -1.21 -8.00
C VAL A 128 5.08 -2.70 -8.23
N ARG A 129 4.34 -3.22 -9.22
CA ARG A 129 4.45 -4.61 -9.64
C ARG A 129 4.50 -4.74 -11.15
N TYR A 130 5.39 -5.59 -11.62
CA TYR A 130 5.58 -5.93 -13.03
C TYR A 130 5.98 -7.41 -13.17
N VAL A 131 5.84 -7.97 -14.38
CA VAL A 131 6.46 -9.24 -14.74
C VAL A 131 7.71 -8.93 -15.53
N ALA A 132 8.87 -9.21 -14.96
CA ALA A 132 10.17 -9.09 -15.60
C ALA A 132 10.43 -10.28 -16.52
N GLN A 133 11.08 -10.00 -17.65
CA GLN A 133 11.77 -10.95 -18.53
C GLN A 133 13.21 -10.43 -18.72
N ALA A 134 14.10 -11.19 -19.36
CA ALA A 134 15.53 -10.84 -19.40
C ALA A 134 15.85 -9.43 -19.94
N ARG A 135 15.03 -8.89 -20.87
CA ARG A 135 15.16 -7.54 -21.44
C ARG A 135 13.87 -6.70 -21.47
N SER A 136 12.72 -7.26 -21.07
CA SER A 136 11.42 -6.58 -21.11
C SER A 136 10.73 -6.64 -19.74
N ALA A 137 9.83 -5.70 -19.49
CA ALA A 137 8.93 -5.73 -18.33
C ALA A 137 7.49 -5.54 -18.80
N GLU A 138 6.54 -6.28 -18.22
CA GLU A 138 5.11 -6.05 -18.35
C GLU A 138 4.61 -5.35 -17.07
N PRO A 139 4.15 -4.10 -17.12
CA PRO A 139 3.61 -3.43 -15.94
C PRO A 139 2.33 -4.15 -15.48
N ARG A 140 2.05 -4.17 -14.17
CA ARG A 140 0.81 -4.74 -13.60
C ARG A 140 0.08 -3.72 -12.74
N TYR A 141 0.78 -3.07 -11.81
CA TYR A 141 0.27 -1.85 -11.17
C TYR A 141 1.37 -0.89 -10.74
N TYR A 142 0.99 0.38 -10.65
CA TYR A 142 1.70 1.43 -9.92
C TYR A 142 0.74 2.11 -8.92
N ARG A 143 1.11 2.19 -7.65
CA ARG A 143 0.30 2.76 -6.57
C ARG A 143 1.14 3.65 -5.66
N THR A 144 0.55 4.78 -5.25
CA THR A 144 1.06 5.64 -4.16
C THR A 144 0.03 5.69 -3.03
N VAL A 145 0.44 5.37 -1.81
CA VAL A 145 -0.35 5.57 -0.58
C VAL A 145 0.09 6.88 0.06
N THR A 146 -0.75 7.91 -0.06
CA THR A 146 -0.42 9.27 0.39
C THR A 146 -1.02 9.57 1.76
N ALA A 147 -0.54 10.62 2.44
CA ALA A 147 -1.18 11.14 3.66
C ALA A 147 -2.68 11.45 3.46
N ASN A 148 -3.08 11.93 2.28
CA ASN A 148 -4.49 12.16 1.93
C ASN A 148 -5.31 10.86 1.90
N THR A 149 -4.70 9.74 1.50
CA THR A 149 -5.33 8.40 1.48
C THR A 149 -5.60 7.89 2.91
N PHE A 150 -4.73 8.22 3.87
CA PHE A 150 -4.96 7.96 5.29
C PHE A 150 -6.01 8.91 5.87
N MET A 151 -5.93 10.21 5.59
CA MET A 151 -6.88 11.22 6.09
C MET A 151 -8.32 10.95 5.65
N LEU A 152 -8.54 10.59 4.38
CA LEU A 152 -9.89 10.28 3.88
C LEU A 152 -10.46 9.01 4.54
N GLY A 153 -9.62 7.98 4.72
CA GLY A 153 -9.99 6.77 5.47
C GLY A 153 -10.34 7.07 6.93
N ALA A 154 -9.56 7.92 7.59
CA ALA A 154 -9.78 8.31 8.99
C ALA A 154 -11.09 9.10 9.17
N VAL A 155 -11.44 10.00 8.23
CA VAL A 155 -12.73 10.71 8.25
C VAL A 155 -13.91 9.73 8.12
N VAL A 156 -13.84 8.77 7.20
CA VAL A 156 -14.89 7.75 7.03
C VAL A 156 -14.98 6.85 8.27
N GLY A 157 -13.84 6.39 8.81
CA GLY A 157 -13.79 5.61 10.04
C GLY A 157 -14.35 6.35 11.26
N PHE A 158 -14.10 7.66 11.37
CA PHE A 158 -14.61 8.49 12.46
C PHE A 158 -16.14 8.63 12.40
N VAL A 159 -16.69 8.88 11.21
CA VAL A 159 -18.14 8.92 11.00
C VAL A 159 -18.79 7.57 11.31
N ALA A 160 -18.20 6.46 10.87
CA ALA A 160 -18.68 5.11 11.17
C ALA A 160 -18.67 4.81 12.68
N GLY A 161 -17.57 5.14 13.37
CA GLY A 161 -17.44 5.02 14.82
C GLY A 161 -18.49 5.83 15.56
N LEU A 162 -18.70 7.10 15.19
CA LEU A 162 -19.74 7.96 15.80
C LEU A 162 -21.16 7.43 15.57
N LEU A 163 -21.47 6.87 14.39
CA LEU A 163 -22.79 6.31 14.09
C LEU A 163 -23.08 5.07 14.93
N VAL A 164 -22.15 4.11 15.00
CA VAL A 164 -22.34 2.90 15.83
C VAL A 164 -22.31 3.26 17.31
N GLY A 165 -21.45 4.18 17.73
CA GLY A 165 -21.46 4.78 19.06
C GLY A 165 -22.81 5.37 19.45
N ARG A 166 -23.42 6.18 18.58
CA ARG A 166 -24.77 6.75 18.78
C ARG A 166 -25.85 5.66 18.93
N VAL A 167 -25.75 4.56 18.18
CA VAL A 167 -26.67 3.41 18.30
C VAL A 167 -26.46 2.65 19.61
N LEU A 168 -25.22 2.31 19.97
CA LEU A 168 -24.90 1.60 21.22
C LEU A 168 -25.25 2.44 22.45
N ARG A 169 -24.96 3.74 22.44
CA ARG A 169 -25.36 4.68 23.50
C ARG A 169 -26.87 4.68 23.68
N ARG A 170 -27.66 4.82 22.59
CA ARG A 170 -29.13 4.74 22.62
C ARG A 170 -29.67 3.40 23.15
N ARG A 171 -29.01 2.28 22.84
CA ARG A 171 -29.49 0.93 23.18
C ARG A 171 -29.06 0.46 24.58
N TRP A 172 -27.91 0.89 25.09
CA TRP A 172 -27.32 0.35 26.32
C TRP A 172 -27.27 1.34 27.48
N LEU A 173 -27.22 2.65 27.22
CA LEU A 173 -27.42 3.68 28.24
C LEU A 173 -28.89 4.10 28.18
N ALA A 174 -29.63 3.89 29.26
CA ALA A 174 -31.01 4.34 29.32
C ALA A 174 -31.04 5.87 29.11
N GLN A 175 -31.94 6.35 28.26
CA GLN A 175 -32.26 7.76 28.22
C GLN A 175 -32.90 8.12 29.56
N THR A 176 -32.15 8.84 30.41
CA THR A 176 -32.72 9.52 31.57
C THR A 176 -33.83 10.43 31.06
N GLY A 177 -35.06 10.15 31.44
CA GLY A 177 -36.24 10.72 30.80
C GLY A 177 -36.29 12.24 30.91
N PHE A 178 -37.06 12.86 30.02
CA PHE A 178 -37.53 14.22 30.24
C PHE A 178 -38.28 14.26 31.57
N TYR A 179 -37.73 14.93 32.57
CA TYR A 179 -38.50 15.38 33.73
C TYR A 179 -39.48 16.44 33.23
N ALA A 180 -40.69 16.03 32.87
CA ALA A 180 -41.82 16.95 32.85
C ALA A 180 -41.98 17.49 34.29
N PRO A 181 -41.99 18.82 34.50
CA PRO A 181 -42.28 19.35 35.83
C PRO A 181 -43.69 18.92 36.25
N PRO A 182 -43.93 18.62 37.54
CA PRO A 182 -45.26 18.26 38.01
C PRO A 182 -46.23 19.41 37.74
N ALA A 183 -47.43 19.09 37.28
CA ALA A 183 -48.48 20.08 37.09
C ALA A 183 -48.78 20.80 38.44
N PRO A 184 -49.03 22.11 38.42
CA PRO A 184 -49.47 22.82 39.61
C PRO A 184 -50.82 22.27 40.10
N LYS A 185 -51.03 22.35 41.42
CA LYS A 185 -52.30 22.03 42.08
C LYS A 185 -53.28 23.19 41.99
#